data_AF-A0A352Q026-F1
#
_entry.id   AF-A0A352Q026-F1
#
_cell.length_a   1.000
_cell.length_b   1.000
_cell.length_c   1.000
_cell.angle_alpha   90.00
_cell.angle_beta   90.00
_cell.angle_gamma   90.00
#
_symmetry.space_group_name_H-M   'P 1'
#
loop_
_entity.id
_entity.type
_entity.pdbx_description
1 polymer ?
#
loop_
_entity_poly.entity_id
_entity_poly.type
_entity_poly.pdbx_seq_one_letter_code
_entity_poly.pdbx_strand_id
1 'polypeptide(L)'
;ASVGDADKAVQILVEENHVPAAPVLDVPEVMEHPHMVQRGIVQTVNDPVFGEVKIPASPLKYSQFPEPLELQAFALGEHNEEILRERLGYSPEQISGLVDAGVLGSADN
;
A
#
# COMPACT_ATOMS: atom_id res chain seq x y z
N ALA A 1 38.95 15.09 6.79
CA ALA A 1 37.96 16.01 6.21
C ALA A 1 36.61 15.33 6.32
N SER A 2 35.71 15.79 7.17
CA SER A 2 34.31 15.37 7.09
C SER A 2 33.74 16.00 5.84
N VAL A 3 33.28 15.20 4.88
CA VAL A 3 32.46 15.73 3.80
C VAL A 3 31.13 16.08 4.45
N GLY A 4 30.90 17.36 4.76
CA GLY A 4 29.71 17.83 5.47
C GLY A 4 28.43 17.82 4.62
N ASP A 5 28.46 17.11 3.49
CA ASP A 5 27.44 17.09 2.44
C ASP A 5 27.41 15.68 1.82
N ALA A 6 26.31 14.96 2.05
CA ALA A 6 26.16 13.58 1.57
C ALA A 6 26.15 13.50 0.04
N ASP A 7 25.60 14.50 -0.65
CA ASP A 7 25.53 14.52 -2.11
C ASP A 7 26.92 14.67 -2.72
N LYS A 8 27.73 15.56 -2.13
CA LYS A 8 29.13 15.71 -2.52
C LYS A 8 29.94 14.44 -2.28
N ALA A 9 29.65 13.70 -1.21
CA ALA A 9 30.32 12.43 -0.94
C ALA A 9 29.94 11.36 -1.99
N VAL A 10 28.66 11.25 -2.34
CA VAL A 10 28.18 10.34 -3.38
C VAL A 10 28.78 10.70 -4.74
N GLN A 11 28.88 11.98 -5.08
CA GLN A 11 29.50 12.44 -6.32
C GLN A 11 30.95 11.98 -6.45
N ILE A 12 31.78 12.22 -5.42
CA ILE A 12 33.19 11.81 -5.41
C ILE A 12 33.32 10.28 -5.53
N LEU A 13 32.52 9.53 -4.77
CA LEU A 13 32.58 8.07 -4.77
C LEU A 13 32.17 7.49 -6.12
N VAL A 14 31.04 7.94 -6.68
CA VAL A 14 30.43 7.34 -7.87
C VAL A 14 31.06 7.88 -9.16
N GLU A 15 31.13 9.20 -9.34
CA GLU A 15 31.55 9.82 -10.60
C GLU A 15 33.06 9.77 -10.79
N GLU A 16 33.83 10.07 -9.74
CA GLU A 16 35.30 10.16 -9.84
C GLU A 16 36.00 8.82 -9.60
N ASN A 17 35.42 7.96 -8.75
CA ASN A 17 36.08 6.74 -8.28
C ASN A 17 35.34 5.45 -8.62
N HIS A 18 34.18 5.52 -9.28
CA HIS A 18 33.37 4.36 -9.69
C HIS A 18 33.00 3.39 -8.55
N VAL A 19 32.90 3.92 -7.33
CA VAL A 19 32.45 3.17 -6.14
C VAL A 19 30.93 3.28 -6.04
N PRO A 20 30.18 2.16 -6.04
CA PRO A 20 28.74 2.19 -5.87
C PRO A 20 28.36 2.77 -4.50
N ALA A 21 27.75 3.95 -4.52
CA ALA A 21 27.25 4.64 -3.33
C ALA A 21 25.93 5.32 -3.66
N ALA A 22 25.10 5.51 -2.64
CA ALA A 22 23.84 6.24 -2.71
C ALA A 22 23.58 6.93 -1.37
N PRO A 23 22.83 8.04 -1.36
CA PRO A 23 22.42 8.67 -0.12
C PRO A 23 21.47 7.75 0.66
N VAL A 24 21.47 7.89 1.99
CA VAL A 24 20.47 7.25 2.85
C VAL A 24 19.25 8.16 2.88
N LEU A 25 18.16 7.71 2.27
CA LEU A 25 16.92 8.46 2.19
C LEU A 25 16.00 8.17 3.38
N ASP A 26 15.28 9.18 3.83
CA ASP A 26 14.17 9.03 4.77
C ASP A 26 12.85 8.66 4.06
N VAL A 27 11.79 8.41 4.85
CA VAL A 27 10.51 7.93 4.29
C VAL A 27 9.88 8.96 3.33
N PRO A 28 9.73 10.25 3.70
CA PRO A 28 9.28 11.28 2.75
C PRO A 28 10.11 11.34 1.46
N GLU A 29 11.43 11.33 1.57
CA GLU A 29 12.34 11.40 0.43
C GLU A 29 12.14 10.21 -0.53
N VAL A 30 11.97 8.99 0.00
CA VAL A 30 11.69 7.80 -0.81
C VAL A 30 10.34 7.92 -1.54
N MET A 31 9.32 8.46 -0.87
CA MET A 31 7.97 8.63 -1.44
C MET A 31 7.90 9.70 -2.53
N GLU A 32 8.88 10.58 -2.61
CA GLU A 32 8.99 11.62 -3.64
C GLU A 32 10.09 11.34 -4.67
N HIS A 33 10.92 10.32 -4.43
CA HIS A 33 12.07 10.02 -5.27
C HIS A 33 11.66 9.78 -6.74
N PRO A 34 12.27 10.47 -7.73
CA PRO A 34 11.83 10.43 -9.12
C PRO A 34 11.74 9.01 -9.70
N HIS A 35 12.72 8.16 -9.38
CA HIS A 35 12.72 6.76 -9.83
C HIS A 35 11.56 5.94 -9.23
N MET A 36 11.15 6.21 -7.98
CA MET A 36 10.04 5.50 -7.34
C MET A 36 8.70 5.90 -7.96
N VAL A 37 8.51 7.19 -8.21
CA VAL A 37 7.31 7.73 -8.88
C VAL A 37 7.22 7.22 -10.32
N GLN A 38 8.29 7.33 -11.12
CA GLN A 38 8.29 6.88 -12.52
C GLN A 38 8.03 5.38 -12.67
N ARG A 39 8.49 4.58 -11.71
CA ARG A 39 8.26 3.14 -11.70
C ARG A 39 6.88 2.76 -11.13
N GLY A 40 6.06 3.73 -10.72
CA GLY A 40 4.76 3.48 -10.10
C GLY A 40 4.90 2.64 -8.82
N ILE A 41 5.92 2.95 -8.02
CA ILE A 41 6.11 2.39 -6.67
C ILE A 41 5.39 3.25 -5.63
N VAL A 42 5.13 4.52 -5.95
CA VAL A 42 4.27 5.40 -5.18
C VAL A 42 2.98 5.54 -5.96
N GLN A 43 1.87 5.12 -5.37
CA GLN A 43 0.54 5.22 -5.95
C GLN A 43 -0.37 6.01 -5.04
N THR A 44 -1.32 6.69 -5.65
CA THR A 44 -2.39 7.39 -4.93
C THR A 44 -3.62 6.51 -4.94
N VAL A 45 -4.19 6.25 -3.77
CA VAL A 45 -5.45 5.51 -3.60
C VAL A 45 -6.48 6.41 -2.92
N ASN A 46 -7.75 6.18 -3.22
CA ASN A 46 -8.85 6.86 -2.54
C ASN A 46 -9.44 5.93 -1.50
N ASP A 47 -9.15 6.20 -0.23
CA ASP A 47 -9.65 5.44 0.90
C ASP A 47 -10.97 6.04 1.41
N PRO A 48 -11.99 5.23 1.76
CA PRO A 48 -13.27 5.73 2.25
C PRO A 48 -13.17 6.58 3.53
N VAL A 49 -12.14 6.37 4.36
CA VAL A 49 -11.94 7.04 5.65
C VAL A 49 -10.93 8.18 5.52
N PHE A 50 -9.81 7.94 4.84
CA PHE A 50 -8.69 8.88 4.75
C PHE A 50 -8.70 9.76 3.50
N GLY A 51 -9.58 9.48 2.54
CA GLY A 51 -9.62 10.17 1.25
C GLY A 51 -8.42 9.83 0.38
N GLU A 52 -7.90 10.81 -0.34
CA GLU A 52 -6.76 10.62 -1.24
C GLU A 52 -5.44 10.47 -0.45
N VAL A 53 -4.84 9.29 -0.48
CA VAL A 53 -3.59 8.98 0.23
C VAL A 53 -2.55 8.33 -0.67
N LYS A 54 -1.27 8.63 -0.44
CA LYS A 54 -0.15 7.99 -1.13
C LYS A 54 0.34 6.78 -0.36
N ILE A 55 0.44 5.64 -1.03
CA ILE A 55 0.94 4.39 -0.45
C ILE A 55 2.02 3.75 -1.34
N PRO A 56 2.90 2.91 -0.77
CA PRO A 56 3.75 2.04 -1.55
C PRO A 56 2.92 1.03 -2.36
N ALA A 57 3.26 0.89 -3.64
CA ALA A 57 2.73 -0.14 -4.52
C ALA A 57 3.61 -1.39 -4.52
N SER A 58 3.09 -2.47 -5.10
CA SER A 58 3.90 -3.68 -5.31
C SER A 58 5.15 -3.35 -6.15
N PRO A 59 6.35 -3.74 -5.67
CA PRO A 59 7.59 -3.50 -6.41
C PRO A 59 7.75 -4.42 -7.63
N LEU A 60 6.97 -5.51 -7.65
CA LEU A 60 6.95 -6.50 -8.71
C LEU A 60 6.13 -5.98 -9.88
N LYS A 61 6.72 -6.06 -11.08
CA LYS A 61 6.08 -5.66 -12.34
C LYS A 61 6.03 -6.87 -13.26
N TYR A 62 4.86 -7.14 -13.83
CA TYR A 62 4.61 -8.31 -14.65
C TYR A 62 4.26 -7.86 -16.06
N SER A 63 5.03 -8.29 -17.06
CA SER A 63 4.81 -7.86 -18.46
C SER A 63 3.47 -8.33 -19.03
N GLN A 64 2.93 -9.45 -18.54
CA GLN A 64 1.62 -9.99 -18.95
C GLN A 64 0.45 -9.42 -18.13
N PHE A 65 0.74 -8.72 -17.02
CA PHE A 65 -0.26 -8.10 -16.14
C PHE A 65 0.20 -6.68 -15.82
N PRO A 66 0.13 -5.76 -16.81
CA PRO A 66 0.71 -4.42 -16.69
C PRO A 66 -0.10 -3.51 -15.76
N GLU A 67 -1.40 -3.77 -15.62
CA GLU A 67 -2.29 -3.00 -14.76
C GLU A 67 -2.25 -3.56 -13.33
N PRO A 68 -1.95 -2.71 -12.33
CA PRO A 68 -2.08 -3.11 -10.93
C PRO A 68 -3.57 -3.31 -10.59
N LEU A 69 -3.84 -4.22 -9.66
CA LEU A 69 -5.18 -4.38 -9.10
C LEU A 69 -5.58 -3.10 -8.37
N GLU A 70 -6.87 -2.76 -8.45
CA GLU A 70 -7.45 -1.71 -7.63
C GLU A 70 -7.29 -2.09 -6.14
N LEU A 71 -6.67 -1.21 -5.38
CA LEU A 71 -6.46 -1.40 -3.96
C LEU A 71 -7.53 -0.63 -3.20
N GLN A 72 -8.49 -1.38 -2.67
CA GLN A 72 -9.49 -0.87 -1.75
C GLN A 72 -9.39 -1.63 -0.42
N ALA A 73 -9.22 -0.89 0.67
CA ALA A 73 -9.36 -1.46 2.00
C ALA A 73 -10.85 -1.48 2.35
N PHE A 74 -11.37 -2.66 2.67
CA PHE A 74 -12.76 -2.83 3.09
C PHE A 74 -12.87 -2.71 4.60
N ALA A 75 -14.00 -2.18 5.05
CA ALA A 75 -14.31 -2.07 6.46
C ALA A 75 -14.46 -3.45 7.10
N LEU A 76 -14.36 -3.48 8.44
CA LEU A 76 -14.58 -4.70 9.21
C LEU A 76 -15.97 -5.26 8.88
N GLY A 77 -16.01 -6.49 8.38
CA GLY A 77 -17.27 -7.19 8.09
C GLY A 77 -18.05 -6.70 6.87
N GLU A 78 -17.49 -5.82 6.03
CA GLU A 78 -18.20 -5.22 4.88
C GLU A 78 -18.81 -6.27 3.94
N HIS A 79 -18.14 -7.42 3.76
CA HIS A 79 -18.60 -8.52 2.91
C HIS A 79 -19.27 -9.68 3.66
N ASN A 80 -19.55 -9.56 4.96
CA ASN A 80 -20.12 -10.66 5.75
C ASN A 80 -21.46 -11.15 5.17
N GLU A 81 -22.37 -10.22 4.88
CA GLU A 81 -23.70 -10.58 4.36
C GLU A 81 -23.60 -11.21 2.96
N GLU A 82 -22.82 -10.62 2.05
CA GLU A 82 -22.61 -11.16 0.70
C GLU A 82 -22.09 -12.59 0.75
N ILE A 83 -21.03 -12.85 1.51
CA ILE A 83 -20.40 -14.17 1.56
C ILE A 83 -21.32 -15.19 2.25
N LEU A 84 -21.89 -14.86 3.40
CA LEU A 84 -22.72 -15.80 4.15
C LEU A 84 -24.01 -16.15 3.40
N ARG A 85 -24.64 -15.16 2.77
CA ARG A 85 -25.88 -15.38 2.02
C ARG A 85 -25.61 -16.01 0.66
N GLU A 86 -24.74 -15.43 -0.14
CA GLU A 86 -24.61 -15.77 -1.57
C GLU A 86 -23.64 -16.92 -1.84
N ARG A 87 -22.62 -17.10 -0.99
CA ARG A 87 -21.65 -18.20 -1.15
C ARG A 87 -21.95 -19.38 -0.24
N LEU A 88 -22.47 -19.13 0.96
CA LEU A 88 -22.71 -20.17 1.97
C LEU A 88 -24.19 -20.53 2.16
N GLY A 89 -25.12 -19.75 1.59
CA GLY A 89 -26.55 -20.07 1.60
C GLY A 89 -27.25 -19.86 2.93
N TYR A 90 -26.71 -19.01 3.80
CA TYR A 90 -27.32 -18.71 5.09
C TYR A 90 -28.58 -17.86 4.89
N SER A 91 -29.62 -18.15 5.67
CA SER A 91 -30.81 -17.31 5.72
C SER A 91 -30.54 -15.99 6.48
N PRO A 92 -31.31 -14.92 6.22
CA PRO A 92 -31.19 -13.67 6.96
C PRO A 92 -31.29 -13.85 8.49
N GLU A 93 -32.12 -14.80 8.94
CA GLU A 93 -32.31 -15.10 10.37
C GLU A 93 -31.07 -15.75 10.99
N GLN A 94 -30.38 -16.61 10.24
CA GLN A 94 -29.13 -17.23 10.69
C GLN A 94 -28.03 -16.18 10.81
N ILE A 95 -27.94 -15.26 9.84
CA ILE A 95 -26.95 -14.18 9.86
C ILE A 95 -27.21 -13.25 11.05
N SER A 96 -28.47 -12.82 11.25
CA SER A 96 -28.85 -12.00 12.41
C SER A 96 -28.48 -12.68 13.72
N GLY A 97 -28.75 -13.98 13.86
CA GLY A 97 -28.40 -14.73 15.06
C GLY A 97 -26.89 -14.76 15.34
N LEU A 98 -26.05 -14.75 14.31
CA LEU A 98 -24.59 -14.66 14.47
C LEU A 98 -24.13 -13.26 14.88
N VAL A 99 -24.80 -12.22 14.42
CA VAL A 99 -24.56 -10.83 14.86
C VAL A 99 -24.96 -10.68 16.33
N ASP A 100 -26.15 -11.13 16.70
CA ASP A 100 -26.67 -11.05 18.07
C ASP A 100 -25.81 -11.84 19.07
N ALA A 101 -25.24 -12.95 18.62
CA ALA A 101 -24.31 -13.77 19.41
C ALA A 101 -22.90 -13.18 19.51
N GLY A 102 -22.60 -12.06 18.83
CA GLY A 102 -21.28 -11.44 18.79
C GLY A 102 -20.21 -12.24 18.05
N VAL A 103 -20.63 -13.17 17.16
CA VAL A 103 -19.72 -14.02 16.38
C VAL A 103 -19.21 -13.27 15.15
N LEU A 104 -20.03 -12.41 14.55
CA LEU A 104 -19.65 -11.56 13.42
C LEU A 104 -19.25 -10.16 13.90
N GLY A 105 -18.05 -9.72 13.53
CA GLY A 105 -17.63 -8.32 13.69
C GLY A 105 -18.10 -7.48 12.51
N SER A 106 -18.52 -6.24 12.80
CA SER A 106 -18.89 -5.21 11.82
C SER A 106 -18.23 -3.89 12.20
N ALA A 107 -18.11 -2.95 11.27
CA ALA A 107 -17.65 -1.60 11.56
C ALA A 107 -18.47 -0.89 12.66
N ASP A 108 -19.73 -1.31 12.86
CA ASP A 108 -20.69 -0.69 13.78
C ASP A 108 -20.70 -1.26 15.21
N ASN A 109 -19.95 -2.35 15.50
CA ASN A 109 -19.98 -3.03 16.81
C ASN A 109 -18.65 -3.68 17.18
#